data_AF-D8F7U3-F1
#
_entry.id   AF-D8F7U3-F1
#
_cell.length_a   1.000
_cell.length_b   1.000
_cell.length_c   1.000
_cell.angle_alpha   90.00
_cell.angle_beta   90.00
_cell.angle_gamma   90.00
#
_symmetry.space_group_name_H-M   'P 1'
#
loop_
_entity.id
_entity.type
_entity.pdbx_description
1 polymer ?
#
loop_
_entity_poly.entity_id
_entity_poly.type
_entity_poly.pdbx_seq_one_letter_code
_entity_poly.pdbx_strand_id
1 'polypeptide(L)'
;MYPILVTISLLLVAGSSIYMSVYGLMAVFAGNAPVIICMGLGMEIGKVLTVAHLYRNWPNLKRLVRSLYILIISVLVLLTSIEVIGFLSLSHARPKN
;
A
#
# COMPACT_ATOMS: atom_id res chain seq x y z
N MET A 1 -9.50 23.79 9.08
CA MET A 1 -9.30 23.28 10.45
C MET A 1 -9.30 21.74 10.58
N TYR A 2 -9.18 20.97 9.48
CA TYR A 2 -9.15 19.49 9.51
C TYR A 2 -7.92 18.77 8.91
N PRO A 3 -6.87 19.42 8.34
CA PRO A 3 -5.83 18.69 7.61
C PRO A 3 -4.98 17.78 8.51
N ILE A 4 -4.78 18.15 9.78
CA ILE A 4 -4.07 17.30 10.76
C ILE A 4 -4.83 16.00 11.00
N LEU A 5 -6.15 16.07 11.25
CA LEU A 5 -6.98 14.90 11.53
C LEU A 5 -7.04 13.94 10.34
N VAL A 6 -7.15 14.49 9.13
CA VAL A 6 -7.11 13.72 7.88
C VAL A 6 -5.75 13.04 7.69
N THR A 7 -4.65 13.76 7.96
CA THR A 7 -3.29 13.20 7.83
C THR A 7 -3.06 12.05 8.80
N ILE A 8 -3.46 12.21 10.07
CA ILE A 8 -3.35 11.15 11.09
C ILE A 8 -4.20 9.94 10.71
N SER A 9 -5.43 10.17 10.23
CA SER A 9 -6.32 9.08 9.79
C SER A 9 -5.73 8.31 8.61
N LEU A 10 -5.20 9.00 7.60
CA LEU A 10 -4.53 8.39 6.46
C LEU A 10 -3.29 7.59 6.89
N LEU A 11 -2.54 8.09 7.87
CA LEU A 11 -1.34 7.40 8.38
C LEU A 11 -1.70 6.10 9.13
N LEU A 12 -2.78 6.11 9.92
CA LEU A 12 -3.30 4.92 10.59
C LEU A 12 -3.82 3.88 9.59
N VAL A 13 -4.53 4.30 8.56
CA VAL A 13 -5.01 3.42 7.48
C VAL A 13 -3.82 2.82 6.71
N ALA A 14 -2.81 3.63 6.37
CA ALA A 14 -1.60 3.14 5.70
C ALA A 14 -0.82 2.16 6.59
N GLY A 15 -0.67 2.46 7.88
CA GLY A 15 0.02 1.60 8.83
C GLY A 15 -0.66 0.24 9.02
N SER A 16 -1.99 0.22 9.15
CA SER A 16 -2.75 -1.03 9.25
C SER A 16 -2.70 -1.85 7.95
N SER A 17 -2.73 -1.19 6.79
CA SER A 17 -2.55 -1.81 5.47
C SER A 17 -1.19 -2.52 5.34
N ILE A 18 -0.09 -1.83 5.69
CA ILE A 18 1.28 -2.40 5.67
C ILE A 18 1.37 -3.63 6.57
N TYR A 19 0.80 -3.56 7.78
CA TYR A 19 0.87 -4.68 8.73
C TYR A 19 0.22 -5.94 8.16
N MET A 20 -0.99 -5.83 7.61
CA MET A 20 -1.70 -6.97 7.02
C MET A 20 -1.02 -7.49 5.75
N SER A 21 -0.55 -6.59 4.87
CA SER A 21 0.15 -6.93 3.63
C SER A 21 1.45 -7.72 3.90
N VAL A 22 2.32 -7.21 4.77
CA VAL A 22 3.59 -7.86 5.13
C VAL A 22 3.34 -9.24 5.73
N TYR A 23 2.34 -9.36 6.62
CA TYR A 23 2.02 -10.64 7.26
C TYR A 23 1.49 -11.67 6.25
N GLY A 24 0.69 -11.24 5.28
CA GLY A 24 0.23 -12.09 4.17
C GLY A 24 1.39 -12.61 3.31
N LEU A 25 2.36 -11.74 2.98
CA LEU A 25 3.51 -12.12 2.16
C LEU A 25 4.51 -13.00 2.93
N MET A 26 4.71 -12.75 4.23
CA MET A 26 5.53 -13.60 5.12
C MET A 26 4.98 -15.03 5.22
N ALA A 27 3.68 -15.21 5.11
CA ALA A 27 3.06 -16.53 5.12
C ALA A 27 3.27 -17.32 3.81
N VAL A 28 3.50 -16.63 2.69
CA VAL A 28 3.79 -17.25 1.38
C VAL A 28 5.29 -17.53 1.22
N PHE A 29 6.16 -16.60 1.64
CA PHE A 29 7.61 -16.72 1.52
C PHE A 29 8.25 -16.93 2.89
N ALA A 30 8.21 -18.17 3.37
CA ALA A 30 8.87 -18.59 4.59
C ALA A 30 10.40 -18.57 4.41
N GLY A 31 11.06 -17.47 4.78
CA GLY A 31 12.52 -17.44 4.83
C GLY A 31 13.18 -16.07 4.91
N ASN A 32 12.50 -14.98 4.51
CA ASN A 32 13.12 -13.65 4.44
C ASN A 32 12.21 -12.50 4.89
N ALA A 33 11.71 -12.59 6.12
CA ALA A 33 10.89 -11.55 6.75
C ALA A 33 11.43 -10.10 6.61
N PRO A 34 12.72 -9.78 6.83
CA PRO A 34 13.20 -8.40 6.76
C PRO A 34 13.12 -7.81 5.35
N VAL A 35 13.33 -8.62 4.32
CA VAL A 35 13.24 -8.19 2.91
C VAL A 35 11.80 -7.84 2.55
N ILE A 36 10.86 -8.67 2.98
CA ILE A 36 9.42 -8.49 2.77
C ILE A 36 8.90 -7.23 3.44
N ILE A 37 9.32 -6.98 4.69
CA ILE A 37 8.97 -5.76 5.43
C ILE A 37 9.47 -4.52 4.67
N CYS A 38 10.73 -4.54 4.22
CA CYS A 38 11.33 -3.41 3.49
C CYS A 38 10.61 -3.14 2.17
N MET A 39 10.25 -4.20 1.44
CA MET A 39 9.47 -4.10 0.21
C MET A 39 8.06 -3.54 0.45
N GLY A 40 7.31 -4.07 1.42
CA GLY A 40 5.95 -3.60 1.75
C GLY A 40 5.92 -2.13 2.18
N LEU A 41 6.88 -1.72 3.01
CA LEU A 41 7.06 -0.31 3.39
C LEU A 41 7.35 0.57 2.18
N GLY A 42 8.24 0.15 1.29
CA GLY A 42 8.56 0.89 0.07
C GLY A 42 7.36 1.08 -0.85
N MET A 43 6.53 0.06 -1.02
CA MET A 43 5.32 0.13 -1.85
C MET A 43 4.29 1.12 -1.29
N GLU A 44 4.06 1.11 0.01
CA GLU A 44 3.06 2.01 0.62
C GLU A 44 3.51 3.47 0.62
N ILE A 45 4.79 3.72 0.93
CA ILE A 45 5.39 5.06 0.86
C ILE A 45 5.37 5.56 -0.60
N GLY A 46 5.67 4.68 -1.55
CA GLY A 46 5.64 4.99 -2.99
C GLY A 46 4.27 5.48 -3.46
N LYS A 47 3.18 4.85 -3.02
CA LYS A 47 1.81 5.31 -3.33
C LYS A 47 1.56 6.71 -2.78
N VAL A 48 1.83 6.93 -1.50
CA VAL A 48 1.55 8.22 -0.84
C VAL A 48 2.37 9.34 -1.47
N LEU A 49 3.66 9.11 -1.73
CA LEU A 49 4.55 10.10 -2.35
C LEU A 49 4.12 10.43 -3.79
N THR A 50 3.73 9.43 -4.57
CA THR A 50 3.27 9.62 -5.96
C THR A 50 1.96 10.39 -5.99
N VAL A 51 1.01 10.07 -5.10
CA VAL A 51 -0.25 10.81 -4.95
C VAL A 51 0.02 12.25 -4.52
N ALA A 52 0.92 12.47 -3.56
CA ALA A 52 1.29 13.82 -3.12
C ALA A 52 1.93 14.65 -4.24
N HIS A 53 2.80 14.03 -5.05
CA HIS A 53 3.40 14.66 -6.21
C HIS A 53 2.36 15.00 -7.27
N LEU A 54 1.47 14.05 -7.58
CA LEU A 54 0.39 14.22 -8.55
C LEU A 54 -0.58 15.33 -8.12
N TYR A 55 -0.94 15.39 -6.85
CA TYR A 55 -1.80 16.43 -6.28
C TYR A 55 -1.16 17.80 -6.39
N ARG A 56 0.13 17.94 -6.03
CA ARG A 56 0.82 19.23 -6.02
C ARG A 56 1.08 19.77 -7.43
N ASN A 57 1.44 18.90 -8.37
CA ASN A 57 1.85 19.31 -9.71
C ASN A 57 0.74 19.14 -10.77
N TRP A 58 -0.51 18.92 -10.32
CA TRP A 58 -1.69 18.70 -11.16
C TRP A 58 -1.90 19.69 -12.31
N PRO A 59 -1.78 21.03 -12.12
CA PRO A 59 -1.99 21.99 -13.21
C PRO A 59 -0.82 22.06 -14.20
N ASN A 60 0.38 21.62 -13.80
CA ASN A 60 1.60 21.71 -14.61
C ASN A 60 1.90 20.41 -15.41
N LEU A 61 1.18 19.32 -15.14
CA LEU A 61 1.42 18.02 -15.77
C LEU A 61 0.74 17.90 -17.14
N LYS A 62 1.49 17.40 -18.13
CA LYS A 62 0.93 16.97 -19.42
C LYS A 62 -0.08 15.82 -19.21
N ARG A 63 -1.16 15.80 -19.99
CA ARG A 63 -2.26 14.82 -19.89
C ARG A 63 -1.80 13.35 -19.94
N LEU A 64 -0.74 13.08 -20.71
CA LEU A 64 -0.12 11.74 -20.81
C LEU A 64 0.51 11.30 -19.48
N VAL A 65 1.35 12.14 -18.89
CA VAL A 65 2.06 11.86 -17.63
C VAL A 65 1.07 11.69 -16.48
N ARG A 66 0.01 12.51 -16.45
CA ARG A 66 -1.08 12.37 -15.48
C ARG A 66 -1.75 11.00 -15.56
N SER A 67 -2.03 10.50 -16.77
CA SER A 67 -2.67 9.19 -16.96
C SER A 67 -1.75 8.05 -16.52
N LEU A 68 -0.44 8.16 -16.80
CA LEU A 68 0.55 7.19 -16.34
C LEU A 68 0.62 7.12 -14.81
N TYR A 69 0.68 8.27 -14.11
CA TYR A 69 0.69 8.27 -12.65
C TYR A 69 -0.57 7.65 -12.06
N ILE A 70 -1.74 7.95 -12.62
CA ILE A 70 -3.02 7.35 -12.18
C ILE A 70 -2.97 5.82 -12.39
N LEU A 71 -2.47 5.36 -13.53
CA LEU A 71 -2.35 3.93 -13.82
C LEU A 71 -1.38 3.23 -12.86
N ILE A 72 -0.21 3.83 -12.59
CA ILE A 72 0.77 3.31 -11.62
C ILE A 72 0.13 3.21 -10.23
N ILE A 73 -0.50 4.29 -9.75
CA ILE A 73 -1.18 4.30 -8.44
C ILE A 73 -2.26 3.21 -8.39
N SER A 74 -3.05 3.05 -9.46
CA SER A 74 -4.09 2.03 -9.55
C SER A 74 -3.51 0.62 -9.42
N VAL A 75 -2.41 0.32 -10.12
CA VAL A 75 -1.74 -0.98 -10.03
C VAL A 75 -1.18 -1.23 -8.62
N LEU A 76 -0.55 -0.23 -8.01
CA LEU A 76 -0.02 -0.37 -6.65
C LEU A 76 -1.13 -0.63 -5.63
N VAL A 77 -2.30 0.01 -5.77
CA VAL A 77 -3.46 -0.24 -4.88
C VAL A 77 -4.06 -1.64 -5.08
N LEU A 78 -4.13 -2.11 -6.34
CA LEU A 78 -4.58 -3.46 -6.64
C LEU A 78 -3.65 -4.52 -6.03
N LEU A 79 -2.34 -4.33 -6.15
CA LEU A 79 -1.35 -5.22 -5.54
C LEU A 79 -1.53 -5.33 -4.03
N THR A 80 -1.67 -4.20 -3.32
CA THR A 80 -1.91 -4.21 -1.87
C THR A 80 -3.22 -4.91 -1.50
N SER A 81 -4.26 -4.79 -2.33
CA SER A 81 -5.52 -5.48 -2.10
C SER A 81 -5.35 -7.00 -2.16
N ILE A 82 -4.56 -7.50 -3.12
CA ILE A 82 -4.23 -8.92 -3.26
C ILE A 82 -3.45 -9.42 -2.04
N GLU A 83 -2.50 -8.65 -1.53
CA GLU A 83 -1.72 -9.00 -0.34
C GLU A 83 -2.59 -9.16 0.91
N VAL A 84 -3.53 -8.22 1.13
CA VAL A 84 -4.47 -8.28 2.26
C VAL A 84 -5.44 -9.46 2.13
N ILE A 85 -5.92 -9.76 0.92
CA ILE A 85 -6.75 -10.95 0.68
C ILE A 85 -5.96 -12.24 0.97
N GLY A 86 -4.67 -12.28 0.59
CA GLY A 86 -3.77 -13.37 0.95
C GLY A 86 -3.71 -13.60 2.46
N PHE A 87 -3.49 -12.52 3.24
CA PHE A 87 -3.51 -12.57 4.70
C PHE A 87 -4.84 -13.12 5.26
N LEU A 88 -5.97 -12.64 4.74
CA LEU A 88 -7.29 -13.09 5.17
C LEU A 88 -7.52 -14.56 4.82
N SER A 89 -7.13 -15.02 3.62
CA SER A 89 -7.29 -16.40 3.19
C SER A 89 -6.51 -17.39 4.05
N LEU A 90 -5.31 -17.01 4.49
CA LEU A 90 -4.47 -17.83 5.38
C LEU A 90 -5.05 -17.93 6.80
N SER A 91 -5.66 -16.84 7.29
CA SER A 91 -6.32 -16.81 8.59
C SER A 91 -7.56 -17.69 8.67
N HIS A 92 -8.25 -17.89 7.54
CA HIS A 92 -9.39 -18.82 7.44
C HIS A 92 -8.94 -20.28 7.22
N ALA A 93 -7.81 -20.49 6.54
CA ALA A 93 -7.32 -21.82 6.20
C ALA A 93 -6.54 -22.52 7.33
N ARG A 94 -6.03 -21.81 8.34
CA ARG A 94 -5.38 -22.42 9.51
C ARG A 94 -6.44 -22.73 10.59
N PRO A 95 -6.82 -24.00 10.81
CA PRO A 95 -7.59 -24.35 12.00
C PRO A 95 -6.74 -24.04 13.24
N LYS A 96 -7.34 -23.36 14.22
CA LYS A 96 -6.79 -23.18 15.57
C LYS A 96 -6.68 -24.57 16.21
N ASN A 97 -5.50 -25.18 16.13
CA ASN A 97 -5.08 -26.28 17.01
C ASN A 97 -3.87 -25.81 17.80
#